data_AF-A0A356X820-F1
#
_entry.id   AF-A0A356X820-F1
#
_cell.length_a   1.000
_cell.length_b   1.000
_cell.length_c   1.000
_cell.angle_alpha   90.00
_cell.angle_beta   90.00
_cell.angle_gamma   90.00
#
_symmetry.space_group_name_H-M   'P 1'
#
loop_
_entity.id
_entity.type
_entity.pdbx_description
1 polymer ?
#
loop_
_entity_poly.entity_id
_entity_poly.type
_entity_poly.pdbx_seq_one_letter_code
_entity_poly.pdbx_strand_id
1 'polypeptide(L)'
;PILNNHIKWIGNRELLVKLINSLKQEYFIEAQETEDIADLILNRTTDKQQVNWLKKKSLLAYLIESLNEVLISPDNIWADTAPYFLWKGETVTREQLSSSADQYKNNKNMKPLNHEVIDKIIERIKNIDHH
;
A
#
# COMPACT_ATOMS: atom_id res chain seq x y z
N PRO A 1 10.46 29.52 9.29
CA PRO A 1 10.74 28.12 9.72
C PRO A 1 10.00 27.15 8.80
N ILE A 2 10.76 26.24 8.20
CA ILE A 2 10.42 25.45 7.02
C ILE A 2 9.13 24.66 7.26
N LEU A 3 8.15 24.83 6.37
CA LEU A 3 6.89 24.10 6.35
C LEU A 3 7.21 22.59 6.28
N ASN A 4 6.92 21.89 7.37
CA ASN A 4 6.99 20.43 7.47
C ASN A 4 5.96 19.80 6.52
N ASN A 5 6.33 19.66 5.25
CA ASN A 5 5.45 19.25 4.17
C ASN A 5 5.44 17.74 3.91
N HIS A 6 6.11 16.92 4.72
CA HIS A 6 6.44 15.60 4.21
C HIS A 6 5.37 14.53 4.38
N ILE A 7 4.38 14.63 5.29
CA ILE A 7 3.61 13.43 5.68
C ILE A 7 2.17 13.74 6.08
N LYS A 8 1.28 13.69 5.09
CA LYS A 8 -0.18 13.56 5.27
C LYS A 8 -0.82 12.63 4.24
N TRP A 9 -0.05 11.82 3.54
CA TRP A 9 -0.50 11.13 2.32
C TRP A 9 -1.60 10.07 2.57
N ILE A 10 -1.45 9.19 3.58
CA ILE A 10 -2.54 8.25 3.95
C ILE A 10 -3.76 8.98 4.51
N GLY A 11 -3.61 10.15 5.14
CA GLY A 11 -4.73 10.99 5.56
C GLY A 11 -5.34 11.82 4.44
N ASN A 12 -4.72 11.82 3.25
CA ASN A 12 -5.20 12.51 2.07
C ASN A 12 -6.02 11.53 1.23
N ARG A 13 -7.33 11.58 1.46
CA ARG A 13 -8.33 10.76 0.77
C ARG A 13 -8.18 10.78 -0.75
N GLU A 14 -7.86 11.93 -1.34
CA GLU A 14 -7.70 12.06 -2.79
C GLU A 14 -6.54 11.21 -3.30
N LEU A 15 -5.43 11.21 -2.58
CA LEU A 15 -4.25 10.46 -2.98
C LEU A 15 -4.43 8.96 -2.77
N LEU A 16 -5.12 8.57 -1.70
CA LEU A 16 -5.50 7.18 -1.47
C LEU A 16 -6.44 6.65 -2.57
N VAL A 17 -7.44 7.44 -2.96
CA VAL A 17 -8.33 7.13 -4.10
C VAL A 17 -7.53 6.96 -5.40
N LYS A 18 -6.56 7.85 -5.67
CA LYS A 18 -5.66 7.72 -6.84
C LYS A 18 -4.81 6.45 -6.80
N LEU A 19 -4.28 6.08 -5.63
CA LEU A 19 -3.56 4.82 -5.45
C LEU A 19 -4.45 3.63 -5.76
N ILE A 20 -5.63 3.56 -5.14
CA ILE A 20 -6.57 2.45 -5.33
C ILE A 20 -6.98 2.34 -6.80
N ASN A 21 -7.27 3.47 -7.46
CA ASN A 21 -7.58 3.49 -8.90
C ASN A 21 -6.40 2.97 -9.75
N SER A 22 -5.17 3.36 -9.42
CA SER A 22 -3.98 2.87 -10.12
C SER A 22 -3.77 1.37 -9.90
N LEU A 23 -3.96 0.88 -8.68
CA LEU A 23 -3.89 -0.54 -8.36
C LEU A 23 -4.97 -1.35 -9.08
N LYS A 24 -6.18 -0.82 -9.24
CA LYS A 24 -7.26 -1.43 -10.03
C LYS A 24 -6.89 -1.50 -11.51
N GLN A 25 -6.42 -0.40 -12.10
CA GLN A 25 -6.02 -0.32 -13.51
C GLN A 25 -4.91 -1.32 -13.86
N GLU A 26 -3.97 -1.53 -12.94
CA GLU A 26 -2.84 -2.46 -13.11
C GLU A 26 -3.17 -3.91 -12.63
N TYR A 27 -4.45 -4.19 -12.31
CA TYR A 27 -4.96 -5.49 -11.86
C TYR A 27 -4.24 -6.03 -10.61
N PHE A 28 -3.91 -5.16 -9.66
CA PHE A 28 -3.34 -5.53 -8.37
C PHE A 28 -4.40 -5.88 -7.32
N ILE A 29 -5.59 -5.28 -7.44
CA ILE A 29 -6.74 -5.53 -6.58
C ILE A 29 -8.00 -5.78 -7.42
N GLU A 30 -8.97 -6.49 -6.84
CA GLU A 30 -10.28 -6.70 -7.48
C GLU A 30 -11.05 -5.38 -7.65
N ALA A 31 -11.95 -5.34 -8.64
CA ALA A 31 -12.83 -4.20 -8.90
C ALA A 31 -13.90 -4.06 -7.81
N GLN A 32 -13.52 -3.50 -6.66
CA GLN A 32 -14.43 -2.96 -5.66
C GLN A 32 -14.55 -1.44 -5.84
N GLU A 33 -15.59 -0.81 -5.30
CA GLU A 33 -15.74 0.65 -5.34
C GLU A 33 -14.56 1.32 -4.63
N THR A 34 -13.92 2.27 -5.32
CA THR A 34 -12.66 2.88 -4.85
C THR A 34 -12.87 3.65 -3.55
N GLU A 35 -14.02 4.28 -3.41
CA GLU A 35 -14.42 5.07 -2.24
C GLU A 35 -14.58 4.19 -1.00
N ASP A 36 -15.11 2.98 -1.15
CA ASP A 36 -15.29 2.03 -0.05
C ASP A 36 -13.93 1.53 0.50
N ILE A 37 -12.98 1.25 -0.40
CA ILE A 37 -11.62 0.85 -0.01
C ILE A 37 -10.90 2.02 0.69
N ALA A 38 -11.05 3.24 0.17
CA ALA A 38 -10.41 4.41 0.76
C ALA A 38 -10.95 4.68 2.16
N ASP A 39 -12.28 4.63 2.34
CA ASP A 39 -12.92 4.84 3.64
C ASP A 39 -12.59 3.71 4.63
N LEU A 40 -12.43 2.48 4.17
CA LEU A 40 -12.00 1.35 5.01
C LEU A 40 -10.59 1.57 5.58
N ILE A 41 -9.65 1.99 4.73
CA ILE A 41 -8.26 2.24 5.13
C ILE A 41 -8.17 3.48 6.03
N LEU A 42 -8.93 4.54 5.73
CA LEU A 42 -8.93 5.79 6.50
C LEU A 42 -9.58 5.64 7.88
N ASN A 43 -10.75 5.00 7.94
CA ASN A 43 -11.52 4.90 9.18
C ASN A 43 -11.11 3.70 10.04
N ARG A 44 -10.16 2.89 9.56
CA ARG A 44 -9.67 1.67 10.22
C ARG A 44 -10.79 0.69 10.61
N THR A 45 -11.85 0.65 9.79
CA THR A 45 -13.02 -0.19 10.07
C THR A 45 -12.79 -1.57 9.47
N THR A 46 -12.55 -2.57 10.32
CA THR A 46 -12.46 -3.99 9.91
C THR A 46 -13.83 -4.62 9.62
N ASP A 47 -14.91 -3.93 9.97
CA ASP A 47 -16.30 -4.36 9.71
C ASP A 47 -16.70 -4.17 8.23
N LYS A 48 -15.86 -3.51 7.43
CA LYS A 48 -16.05 -3.32 5.99
C LYS A 48 -15.13 -4.25 5.19
N GLN A 49 -15.60 -4.64 4.01
CA GLN A 49 -15.01 -5.61 3.08
C GLN A 49 -13.49 -5.52 2.92
N GLN A 50 -12.78 -6.63 3.11
CA GLN A 50 -11.35 -6.69 2.82
C GLN A 50 -11.05 -6.54 1.31
N VAL A 51 -9.87 -6.02 1.00
CA VAL A 51 -9.37 -5.81 -0.36
C VAL A 51 -8.73 -7.10 -0.87
N ASN A 52 -9.27 -7.66 -1.95
CA ASN A 52 -8.68 -8.82 -2.61
C ASN A 52 -7.43 -8.44 -3.39
N TRP A 53 -6.25 -8.80 -2.88
CA TRP A 53 -4.96 -8.65 -3.54
C TRP A 53 -4.69 -9.79 -4.52
N LEU A 54 -4.46 -9.44 -5.78
CA LEU A 54 -4.38 -10.38 -6.90
C LEU A 54 -2.93 -10.77 -7.24
N LYS A 55 -1.92 -10.04 -6.77
CA LYS A 55 -0.50 -10.35 -7.05
C LYS A 55 0.13 -11.17 -5.92
N LYS A 56 1.44 -11.42 -6.00
CA LYS A 56 2.19 -12.12 -4.93
C LYS A 56 2.22 -11.29 -3.64
N LYS A 57 2.30 -11.96 -2.48
CA LYS A 57 2.45 -11.29 -1.16
C LYS A 57 3.69 -10.41 -1.07
N SER A 58 4.77 -10.77 -1.75
CA SER A 58 5.99 -9.96 -1.81
C SER A 58 5.79 -8.61 -2.50
N LEU A 59 4.92 -8.52 -3.51
CA LEU A 59 4.56 -7.24 -4.11
C LEU A 59 3.68 -6.40 -3.18
N LEU A 60 2.79 -7.03 -2.39
CA LEU A 60 2.00 -6.33 -1.39
C LEU A 60 2.90 -5.76 -0.29
N ALA A 61 3.84 -6.57 0.21
CA ALA A 61 4.84 -6.14 1.17
C ALA A 61 5.66 -4.96 0.63
N TYR A 62 6.10 -5.04 -0.64
CA TYR A 62 6.87 -3.97 -1.28
C TYR A 62 6.07 -2.68 -1.44
N LEU A 63 4.78 -2.77 -1.79
CA LEU A 63 3.89 -1.61 -1.83
C LEU A 63 3.80 -0.94 -0.45
N ILE A 64 3.50 -1.71 0.59
CA ILE A 64 3.31 -1.20 1.95
C ILE A 64 4.61 -0.57 2.48
N GLU A 65 5.76 -1.19 2.22
CA GLU A 65 7.07 -0.64 2.60
C GLU A 65 7.41 0.63 1.84
N SER A 66 7.18 0.66 0.53
CA SER A 66 7.42 1.82 -0.31
C SER A 66 6.49 2.99 0.06
N LEU A 67 5.28 2.69 0.53
CA LEU A 67 4.41 3.67 1.16
C LEU A 67 4.97 4.09 2.53
N ASN A 68 5.47 3.16 3.36
CA ASN A 68 6.02 3.49 4.67
C ASN A 68 7.20 4.47 4.63
N GLU A 69 8.12 4.27 3.66
CA GLU A 69 9.24 5.20 3.44
C GLU A 69 8.76 6.63 3.16
N VAL A 70 7.54 6.78 2.64
CA VAL A 70 6.87 8.07 2.41
C VAL A 70 6.11 8.57 3.64
N LEU A 71 5.81 7.71 4.60
CA LEU A 71 4.79 7.94 5.63
C LEU A 71 5.31 8.12 7.08
N ILE A 72 6.62 8.03 7.36
CA ILE A 72 7.22 8.06 8.74
C ILE A 72 6.26 7.43 9.75
N SER A 73 5.98 6.13 9.58
CA SER A 73 5.30 5.36 10.62
C SER A 73 6.21 4.20 11.04
N PRO A 74 6.97 4.34 12.14
CA PRO A 74 8.07 3.41 12.39
C PRO A 74 7.64 2.02 12.87
N ASP A 75 6.55 1.91 13.64
CA ASP A 75 6.53 0.79 14.60
C ASP A 75 5.50 -0.33 14.37
N ASN A 76 4.47 -0.16 13.52
CA ASN A 76 3.45 -1.22 13.37
C ASN A 76 2.74 -1.30 12.00
N ILE A 77 3.34 -0.77 10.92
CA ILE A 77 2.66 -0.71 9.61
C ILE A 77 2.10 -2.06 9.13
N TRP A 78 2.79 -3.16 9.41
CA TRP A 78 2.32 -4.50 9.04
C TRP A 78 1.07 -4.91 9.80
N ALA A 79 1.03 -4.67 11.12
CA ALA A 79 -0.13 -4.98 11.94
C ALA A 79 -1.33 -4.10 11.56
N ASP A 80 -1.06 -2.86 11.17
CA ASP A 80 -2.09 -1.90 10.80
C ASP A 80 -2.65 -2.15 9.40
N THR A 81 -1.86 -2.68 8.46
CA THR A 81 -2.28 -2.80 7.05
C THR A 81 -2.72 -4.21 6.65
N ALA A 82 -2.08 -5.26 7.18
CA ALA A 82 -2.34 -6.64 6.77
C ALA A 82 -3.83 -7.06 6.88
N PRO A 83 -4.57 -6.72 7.94
CA PRO A 83 -5.96 -7.15 8.10
C PRO A 83 -6.91 -6.66 7.00
N TYR A 84 -6.56 -5.59 6.30
CA TYR A 84 -7.38 -5.05 5.21
C TYR A 84 -7.22 -5.80 3.89
N PHE A 85 -6.29 -6.74 3.78
CA PHE A 85 -6.01 -7.46 2.54
C PHE A 85 -6.32 -8.95 2.66
N LEU A 86 -6.96 -9.47 1.61
CA LEU A 86 -7.10 -10.88 1.33
C LEU A 86 -6.11 -11.28 0.22
N TRP A 87 -5.55 -12.47 0.32
CA TRP A 87 -4.78 -13.08 -0.76
C TRP A 87 -5.29 -14.50 -1.00
N LYS A 88 -5.79 -14.76 -2.22
CA LYS A 88 -6.42 -16.04 -2.57
C LYS A 88 -7.55 -16.45 -1.60
N GLY A 89 -8.31 -15.47 -1.12
CA GLY A 89 -9.42 -15.69 -0.18
C GLY A 89 -9.01 -15.84 1.29
N GLU A 90 -7.71 -15.74 1.61
CA GLU A 90 -7.22 -15.82 2.99
C GLU A 90 -6.73 -14.46 3.49
N THR A 91 -6.98 -14.17 4.77
CA THR A 91 -6.44 -12.95 5.40
C THR A 91 -4.93 -12.98 5.39
N VAL A 92 -4.33 -11.88 4.93
CA VAL A 92 -2.88 -11.69 4.97
C VAL A 92 -2.47 -11.39 6.41
N THR A 93 -1.47 -12.09 6.93
CA THR A 93 -0.96 -11.85 8.29
C THR A 93 0.25 -10.92 8.30
N ARG A 94 0.50 -10.28 9.45
CA ARG A 94 1.68 -9.43 9.62
C ARG A 94 2.98 -10.20 9.36
N GLU A 95 3.07 -11.46 9.78
CA GLU A 95 4.26 -12.30 9.65
C GLU A 95 4.55 -12.61 8.17
N GLN A 96 3.49 -12.81 7.38
CA GLN A 96 3.62 -13.09 5.94
C GLN A 96 4.18 -11.88 5.20
N LEU A 97 3.75 -10.67 5.56
CA LEU A 97 4.24 -9.43 4.95
C LEU A 97 5.65 -9.09 5.45
N SER A 98 5.90 -9.14 6.77
CA SER A 98 7.21 -8.82 7.33
C SER A 98 8.30 -9.77 6.81
N SER A 99 8.02 -11.07 6.77
CA SER A 99 8.97 -12.06 6.23
C SER A 99 9.22 -11.86 4.74
N SER A 100 8.20 -11.43 3.98
CA SER A 100 8.37 -11.07 2.57
C SER A 100 9.23 -9.82 2.41
N ALA A 101 9.08 -8.84 3.31
CA ALA A 101 9.84 -7.60 3.31
C ALA A 101 11.32 -7.80 3.66
N ASP A 102 11.62 -8.64 4.65
CA ASP A 102 12.98 -8.93 5.08
C ASP A 102 13.88 -9.45 3.95
N GLN A 103 13.29 -10.09 2.93
CA GLN A 103 14.00 -10.60 1.75
C GLN A 103 14.67 -9.49 0.94
N TYR A 104 14.10 -8.29 0.86
CA TYR A 104 14.62 -7.19 0.05
C TYR A 104 15.00 -5.95 0.84
N LYS A 105 14.56 -5.84 2.11
CA LYS A 105 14.98 -4.77 3.03
C LYS A 105 16.49 -4.73 3.25
N ASN A 106 17.13 -5.90 3.30
CA ASN A 106 18.59 -6.03 3.49
C ASN A 106 19.37 -6.21 2.17
N ASN A 107 18.67 -6.35 1.04
CA ASN A 107 19.29 -6.52 -0.28
C ASN A 107 18.40 -5.95 -1.38
N LYS A 108 18.72 -4.74 -1.85
CA LYS A 108 17.95 -4.05 -2.90
C LYS A 108 17.93 -4.79 -4.25
N ASN A 109 18.77 -5.80 -4.46
CA ASN A 109 18.74 -6.65 -5.64
C ASN A 109 17.67 -7.76 -5.55
N MET A 110 17.01 -7.91 -4.40
CA MET A 110 15.97 -8.92 -4.17
C MET A 110 14.56 -8.35 -4.25
N LYS A 111 14.39 -7.13 -4.78
CA LYS A 111 13.06 -6.56 -5.03
C LYS A 111 12.18 -7.56 -5.79
N PRO A 112 10.88 -7.65 -5.47
CA PRO A 112 10.01 -8.60 -6.13
C PRO A 112 9.91 -8.31 -7.64
N LEU A 113 9.65 -9.38 -8.41
CA LEU A 113 9.36 -9.25 -9.83
C LEU A 113 8.17 -8.30 -10.04
N ASN A 114 8.29 -7.38 -11.01
CA ASN A 114 7.31 -6.32 -11.32
C ASN A 114 7.21 -5.18 -10.29
N HIS A 115 8.19 -5.03 -9.38
CA HIS A 115 8.25 -3.90 -8.46
C HIS A 115 8.23 -2.53 -9.16
N GLU A 116 8.78 -2.44 -10.38
CA GLU A 116 8.80 -1.21 -11.19
C GLU A 116 7.39 -0.66 -11.46
N VAL A 117 6.37 -1.51 -11.50
CA VAL A 117 4.98 -1.05 -11.66
C VAL A 117 4.51 -0.34 -10.40
N ILE A 118 4.87 -0.85 -9.22
CA ILE A 118 4.60 -0.18 -7.94
C ILE A 118 5.37 1.14 -7.86
N ASP A 119 6.66 1.13 -8.23
CA ASP A 119 7.48 2.35 -8.25
C ASP A 119 6.82 3.43 -9.13
N LYS A 120 6.39 3.08 -10.35
CA LYS A 120 5.67 3.98 -11.27
C LYS A 120 4.35 4.48 -10.69
N ILE A 121 3.57 3.64 -10.02
CA ILE A 121 2.32 4.05 -9.37
C ILE A 121 2.63 5.10 -8.29
N ILE A 122 3.61 4.83 -7.43
CA ILE A 122 4.01 5.73 -6.34
C ILE A 122 4.57 7.05 -6.89
N GLU A 123 5.38 7.01 -7.96
CA GLU A 123 5.89 8.22 -8.62
C GLU A 123 4.78 9.08 -9.24
N ARG A 124 3.82 8.47 -9.95
CA ARG A 124 2.65 9.18 -10.51
C ARG A 124 1.90 9.93 -9.42
N ILE A 125 1.73 9.28 -8.28
CA ILE A 125 1.03 9.84 -7.12
C ILE A 125 1.83 11.00 -6.51
N LYS A 126 3.16 10.85 -6.33
CA LYS A 126 4.03 11.88 -5.74
C LYS A 126 4.12 13.14 -6.61
N ASN A 127 4.21 12.98 -7.93
CA ASN A 127 4.40 14.11 -8.85
C ASN A 127 3.15 14.98 -9.03
N ILE A 128 1.98 14.54 -8.56
CA ILE A 128 0.74 15.33 -8.65
C ILE A 128 0.62 16.36 -7.52
N ASP A 129 1.34 16.18 -6.40
CA ASP A 129 1.36 17.14 -5.26
C ASP A 129 2.23 18.39 -5.54
N HIS A 130 2.84 18.47 -6.73
CA HIS A 130 3.71 19.56 -7.17
C HIS A 130 3.11 20.48 -8.24
N HIS A 131 1.81 20.34 -8.55
CA HIS A 131 1.13 21.15 -9.56
C HIS A 131 -0.02 21.98 -9.02
#